data_AF-A0A9D6U0X4-F1
#
_entry.id   AF-A0A9D6U0X4-F1
#
_cell.length_a   1.000
_cell.length_b   1.000
_cell.length_c   1.000
_cell.angle_alpha   90.00
_cell.angle_beta   90.00
_cell.angle_gamma   90.00
#
_symmetry.space_group_name_H-M   'P 1'
#
loop_
_entity.id
_entity.type
_entity.pdbx_description
1 polymer ?
#
loop_
_entity_poly.entity_id
_entity_poly.type
_entity_poly.pdbx_seq_one_letter_code
_entity_poly.pdbx_strand_id
1 'polypeptide(L)'
;MMIIRPWPALLLLATLAGCLGAPVAPMTEAPLPPAPPPVSASQPDQIILEEALRGRALGNGEVVELSDRLLQEGNSALSDQTTMARLEILLLKALKTQDKVYRPAILRNLGIIHYHQGKYKKARQELQHSNELNPREPRTHFYLARIFSHQGEIYQKQGKKSLSRQQFKRASIEMEVARKLAPNNSTYRQDLQQIIRQEQGK
;
A
#
# COMPACT_ATOMS: atom_id res chain seq x y z
N MET A 1 -88.53 -30.09 -16.77
CA MET A 1 -88.25 -29.98 -18.23
C MET A 1 -86.81 -30.40 -18.44
N MET A 2 -86.50 -31.58 -19.00
CA MET A 2 -86.53 -31.91 -20.43
C MET A 2 -85.77 -30.82 -21.23
N ILE A 3 -84.76 -31.11 -22.05
CA ILE A 3 -84.71 -32.12 -23.11
C ILE A 3 -83.26 -32.59 -23.34
N ILE A 4 -83.06 -33.90 -23.27
CA ILE A 4 -81.95 -34.65 -23.88
C ILE A 4 -82.22 -34.74 -25.38
N ARG A 5 -81.22 -34.49 -26.25
CA ARG A 5 -81.20 -35.06 -27.61
C ARG A 5 -79.78 -35.44 -28.08
N PRO A 6 -79.62 -36.50 -28.91
CA PRO A 6 -78.36 -37.24 -29.11
C PRO A 6 -77.78 -37.21 -30.55
N TRP A 7 -76.47 -37.50 -30.67
CA TRP A 7 -75.65 -37.99 -31.82
C TRP A 7 -75.65 -37.17 -33.16
N PRO A 8 -74.61 -37.23 -34.06
CA PRO A 8 -73.63 -38.30 -34.15
C PRO A 8 -72.13 -37.99 -34.28
N ALA A 9 -71.38 -39.06 -33.97
CA ALA A 9 -69.97 -39.27 -34.25
C ALA A 9 -69.63 -39.02 -35.72
N LEU A 10 -68.61 -38.19 -35.96
CA LEU A 10 -67.83 -38.18 -37.19
C LEU A 10 -66.40 -38.59 -36.85
N LEU A 11 -66.01 -39.78 -37.31
CA LEU A 11 -64.62 -40.23 -37.39
C LEU A 11 -63.90 -39.35 -38.41
N LEU A 12 -62.97 -38.52 -37.96
CA LEU A 12 -61.99 -37.86 -38.83
C LEU A 12 -60.63 -38.54 -38.66
N LEU A 13 -60.11 -38.96 -39.79
CA LEU A 13 -58.87 -39.70 -40.01
C LEU A 13 -57.66 -39.03 -39.35
N ALA A 14 -56.94 -39.81 -38.54
CA ALA A 14 -55.63 -39.44 -38.04
C ALA A 14 -54.61 -39.49 -39.19
N THR A 15 -54.30 -38.34 -39.77
CA THR A 15 -53.06 -38.17 -40.54
C THR A 15 -51.96 -37.76 -39.57
N LEU A 16 -51.05 -38.70 -39.27
CA LEU A 16 -49.77 -38.41 -38.63
C LEU A 16 -48.88 -37.62 -39.61
N ALA A 17 -49.09 -36.30 -39.65
CA ALA A 17 -48.10 -35.38 -40.21
C ALA A 17 -47.16 -35.00 -39.06
N GLY A 18 -45.95 -35.55 -39.09
CA GLY A 18 -44.89 -35.22 -38.15
C GLY A 18 -44.56 -33.74 -38.22
N CYS A 19 -44.93 -33.00 -37.18
CA CYS A 19 -44.34 -31.70 -36.90
C CYS A 19 -42.90 -31.94 -36.44
N LEU A 20 -41.98 -31.76 -37.40
CA LEU A 20 -40.56 -31.64 -37.23
C LEU A 20 -40.23 -30.81 -35.98
N GLY A 21 -39.31 -31.34 -35.17
CA GLY A 21 -38.77 -30.66 -34.01
C GLY A 21 -38.35 -29.24 -34.38
N ALA A 22 -38.86 -28.27 -33.63
CA ALA A 22 -38.32 -26.92 -33.67
C ALA A 22 -36.83 -27.00 -33.33
N PRO A 23 -35.94 -26.37 -34.11
CA PRO A 23 -34.54 -26.30 -33.74
C PRO A 23 -34.45 -25.50 -32.44
N VAL A 24 -34.00 -26.16 -31.36
CA VAL A 24 -33.49 -25.46 -30.19
C VAL A 24 -32.29 -24.67 -30.71
N ALA A 25 -32.46 -23.35 -30.85
CA ALA A 25 -31.35 -22.48 -31.16
C ALA A 25 -30.23 -22.77 -30.15
N PRO A 26 -28.98 -23.00 -30.59
CA PRO A 26 -27.89 -23.15 -29.65
C PRO A 26 -27.88 -21.90 -28.78
N MET A 27 -28.01 -22.08 -27.46
CA MET A 27 -27.69 -21.00 -26.54
C MET A 27 -26.20 -20.73 -26.75
N THR A 28 -25.90 -19.73 -27.56
CA THR A 28 -24.57 -19.18 -27.65
C THR A 28 -24.30 -18.60 -26.28
N GLU A 29 -23.61 -19.40 -25.45
CA GLU A 29 -23.06 -18.94 -24.19
C GLU A 29 -22.28 -17.67 -24.52
N ALA A 30 -22.78 -16.53 -24.05
CA ALA A 30 -22.10 -15.27 -24.25
C ALA A 30 -20.67 -15.47 -23.73
N PRO A 31 -19.63 -15.13 -24.52
CA PRO A 31 -18.26 -15.33 -24.07
C PRO A 31 -18.13 -14.66 -22.71
N LEU A 32 -17.69 -15.44 -21.71
CA LEU A 32 -17.38 -14.92 -20.38
C LEU A 32 -16.58 -13.62 -20.57
N PRO A 33 -16.91 -12.54 -19.82
CA PRO A 33 -16.13 -11.33 -19.91
C PRO A 33 -14.66 -11.71 -19.71
N PRO A 34 -13.73 -11.15 -20.53
CA PRO A 34 -12.34 -11.51 -20.43
C PRO A 34 -11.90 -11.37 -18.97
N ALA A 35 -11.22 -12.40 -18.45
CA ALA A 35 -10.63 -12.32 -17.12
C ALA A 35 -9.86 -10.99 -17.01
N PRO A 36 -10.00 -10.25 -15.89
CA PRO A 36 -9.27 -9.00 -15.74
C PRO A 36 -7.79 -9.28 -16.03
N PRO A 37 -7.13 -8.41 -16.81
CA PRO A 37 -5.76 -8.65 -17.21
C PRO A 37 -4.90 -8.90 -15.96
N PRO A 38 -3.92 -9.83 -16.01
CA PRO A 38 -2.99 -10.03 -14.92
C PRO A 38 -2.39 -8.67 -14.55
N VAL A 39 -2.37 -8.35 -13.24
CA VAL A 39 -1.94 -7.06 -12.70
C VAL A 39 -0.51 -6.77 -13.17
N SER A 40 -0.38 -6.08 -14.30
CA SER A 40 0.88 -5.70 -14.92
C SER A 40 0.76 -4.27 -15.43
N ALA A 41 1.36 -3.36 -14.67
CA ALA A 41 1.84 -2.03 -15.08
C ALA A 41 0.84 -1.15 -15.86
N SER A 42 -0.09 -0.43 -15.18
CA SER A 42 -0.68 0.85 -15.66
C SER A 42 -1.94 1.37 -14.95
N GLN A 43 -2.34 0.87 -13.77
CA GLN A 43 -3.08 1.77 -12.87
C GLN A 43 -2.04 2.63 -12.16
N PRO A 44 -2.03 3.98 -12.29
CA PRO A 44 -1.19 4.83 -11.46
C PRO A 44 -1.44 4.43 -10.00
N ASP A 45 -0.42 4.23 -9.18
CA ASP A 45 -0.59 3.88 -7.76
C ASP A 45 -1.59 4.83 -7.05
N GLN A 46 -1.72 6.07 -7.55
CA GLN A 46 -2.75 7.03 -7.16
C GLN A 46 -4.19 6.55 -7.41
N ILE A 47 -4.50 5.92 -8.55
CA ILE A 47 -5.83 5.36 -8.83
C ILE A 47 -6.12 4.21 -7.87
N ILE A 48 -5.15 3.33 -7.61
CA ILE A 48 -5.33 2.21 -6.67
C ILE A 48 -5.62 2.77 -5.26
N LEU A 49 -4.89 3.81 -4.85
CA LEU A 49 -5.12 4.52 -3.61
C LEU A 49 -6.53 5.13 -3.56
N GLU A 50 -6.99 5.79 -4.63
CA GLU A 50 -8.34 6.34 -4.73
C GLU A 50 -9.42 5.27 -4.61
N GLU A 51 -9.29 4.17 -5.35
CA GLU A 51 -10.25 3.06 -5.32
C GLU A 51 -10.31 2.43 -3.93
N ALA A 52 -9.16 2.24 -3.27
CA ALA A 52 -9.09 1.71 -1.91
C ALA A 52 -9.83 2.60 -0.91
N LEU A 53 -9.72 3.92 -1.06
CA LEU A 53 -10.45 4.88 -0.23
C LEU A 53 -11.95 4.92 -0.54
N ARG A 54 -12.35 4.58 -1.78
CA ARG A 54 -13.75 4.44 -2.20
C ARG A 54 -14.38 3.09 -1.83
N GLY A 55 -13.63 2.19 -1.20
CA GLY A 55 -14.15 0.93 -0.68
C GLY A 55 -13.65 -0.33 -1.38
N ARG A 56 -12.74 -0.22 -2.37
CA ARG A 56 -12.00 -1.39 -2.86
C ARG A 56 -11.29 -2.05 -1.69
N ALA A 57 -11.53 -3.34 -1.49
CA ALA A 57 -10.81 -4.10 -0.48
C ALA A 57 -9.35 -4.27 -0.91
N LEU A 58 -8.43 -3.91 -0.03
CA LEU A 58 -7.01 -4.25 -0.15
C LEU A 58 -6.61 -5.02 1.10
N GLY A 59 -5.93 -6.14 0.92
CA GLY A 59 -5.24 -6.84 1.99
C GLY A 59 -4.08 -6.01 2.52
N ASN A 60 -3.65 -6.28 3.76
CA ASN A 60 -2.54 -5.54 4.38
C ASN A 60 -1.24 -5.63 3.56
N GLY A 61 -0.99 -6.78 2.91
CA GLY A 61 0.14 -6.93 1.99
C GLY A 61 0.08 -5.98 0.80
N GLU A 62 -1.08 -5.89 0.13
CA GLU A 62 -1.29 -4.96 -1.00
C GLU A 62 -1.14 -3.50 -0.55
N VAL A 63 -1.62 -3.17 0.65
CA VAL A 63 -1.43 -1.82 1.25
C VAL A 63 0.06 -1.53 1.47
N VAL A 64 0.83 -2.49 1.97
CA VAL A 64 2.28 -2.33 2.17
C VAL A 64 3.00 -2.17 0.83
N GLU A 65 2.70 -2.99 -0.16
CA GLU A 65 3.33 -2.88 -1.49
C GLU A 65 3.01 -1.56 -2.18
N LEU A 66 1.76 -1.13 -2.15
CA LEU A 66 1.33 0.16 -2.68
C LEU A 66 2.05 1.32 -2.00
N SER A 67 2.07 1.30 -0.66
CA SER A 67 2.74 2.35 0.11
C SER A 67 4.26 2.33 -0.07
N ASP A 68 4.89 1.17 -0.26
CA ASP A 68 6.33 1.08 -0.54
C ASP A 68 6.69 1.69 -1.89
N ARG A 69 5.89 1.46 -2.94
CA ARG A 69 6.11 2.10 -4.26
C ARG A 69 5.91 3.61 -4.20
N LEU A 70 4.85 4.08 -3.52
CA LEU A 70 4.56 5.51 -3.36
C LEU A 70 5.61 6.23 -2.50
N LEU A 71 6.19 5.55 -1.52
CA LEU A 71 7.19 6.11 -0.60
C LEU A 71 8.64 5.86 -1.04
N GLN A 72 8.86 5.43 -2.28
CA GLN A 72 10.19 5.28 -2.85
C GLN A 72 10.85 6.66 -3.05
N GLU A 73 12.17 6.74 -2.81
CA GLU A 73 12.94 7.95 -3.10
C GLU A 73 12.80 8.34 -4.58
N GLY A 74 12.58 9.63 -4.84
CA GLY A 74 12.35 10.16 -6.19
C GLY A 74 10.90 10.05 -6.70
N ASN A 75 10.01 9.36 -5.98
CA ASN A 75 8.58 9.35 -6.33
C ASN A 75 7.93 10.71 -5.99
N SER A 76 7.13 11.25 -6.92
CA SER A 76 6.42 12.53 -6.75
C SER A 76 5.42 12.52 -5.59
N ALA A 77 4.93 11.34 -5.20
CA ALA A 77 4.06 11.16 -4.04
C ALA A 77 4.70 11.68 -2.74
N LEU A 78 6.04 11.68 -2.63
CA LEU A 78 6.74 12.25 -1.48
C LEU A 78 6.53 13.76 -1.32
N SER A 79 6.29 14.46 -2.43
CA SER A 79 6.04 15.91 -2.48
C SER A 79 4.56 16.29 -2.54
N ASP A 80 3.67 15.33 -2.79
CA ASP A 80 2.22 15.58 -2.88
C ASP A 80 1.54 15.36 -1.51
N GLN A 81 1.15 16.46 -0.88
CA GLN A 81 0.45 16.46 0.40
C GLN A 81 -0.89 15.72 0.36
N THR A 82 -1.60 15.76 -0.77
CA THR A 82 -2.88 15.07 -0.93
C THR A 82 -2.66 13.56 -0.95
N THR A 83 -1.70 13.10 -1.74
CA THR A 83 -1.31 11.68 -1.78
C THR A 83 -0.83 11.20 -0.42
N MET A 84 -0.02 11.99 0.30
CA MET A 84 0.44 11.66 1.64
C MET A 84 -0.69 11.49 2.66
N ALA A 85 -1.66 12.41 2.66
CA ALA A 85 -2.80 12.35 3.56
C ALA A 85 -3.68 11.13 3.27
N ARG A 86 -3.90 10.82 1.98
CA ARG A 86 -4.66 9.65 1.54
C ARG A 86 -3.97 8.34 1.95
N LEU A 87 -2.66 8.26 1.76
CA LEU A 87 -1.87 7.09 2.14
C LEU A 87 -1.84 6.89 3.66
N GLU A 88 -1.76 7.98 4.43
CA GLU A 88 -1.86 7.94 5.90
C GLU A 88 -3.19 7.32 6.35
N ILE A 89 -4.32 7.74 5.76
CA ILE A 89 -5.65 7.17 6.07
C ILE A 89 -5.69 5.67 5.79
N LEU A 90 -5.20 5.25 4.62
CA LEU A 90 -5.18 3.84 4.22
C LEU A 90 -4.34 2.99 5.19
N LEU A 91 -3.14 3.46 5.55
CA LEU A 91 -2.25 2.77 6.48
C LEU A 91 -2.81 2.73 7.91
N LEU A 92 -3.44 3.81 8.39
CA LEU A 92 -4.12 3.82 9.69
C LEU A 92 -5.29 2.83 9.74
N LYS A 93 -6.02 2.65 8.64
CA LYS A 93 -7.06 1.63 8.53
C LYS A 93 -6.45 0.22 8.62
N ALA A 94 -5.35 -0.04 7.89
CA ALA A 94 -4.65 -1.32 7.93
C ALA A 94 -4.09 -1.63 9.34
N LEU A 95 -3.54 -0.63 10.03
CA LEU A 95 -2.96 -0.78 11.37
C LEU A 95 -3.97 -1.21 12.45
N LYS A 96 -5.27 -0.92 12.26
CA LYS A 96 -6.34 -1.33 13.19
C LYS A 96 -6.57 -2.84 13.20
N THR A 97 -6.11 -3.55 12.17
CA THR A 97 -6.19 -5.01 12.13
C THR A 97 -5.21 -5.64 13.14
N GLN A 98 -5.52 -6.84 13.63
CA GLN A 98 -4.65 -7.60 14.55
C GLN A 98 -3.47 -8.28 13.84
N ASP A 99 -3.18 -7.87 12.60
CA ASP A 99 -2.17 -8.48 11.75
C ASP A 99 -0.76 -8.11 12.23
N LYS A 100 -0.05 -9.11 12.74
CA LYS A 100 1.32 -8.94 13.23
C LYS A 100 2.36 -9.00 12.10
N VAL A 101 2.03 -9.57 10.95
CA VAL A 101 2.96 -9.79 9.84
C VAL A 101 3.30 -8.46 9.17
N TYR A 102 2.28 -7.66 8.85
CA TYR A 102 2.48 -6.40 8.13
C TYR A 102 2.60 -5.17 9.03
N ARG A 103 2.27 -5.29 10.33
CA ARG A 103 2.37 -4.18 11.30
C ARG A 103 3.73 -3.45 11.28
N PRO A 104 4.90 -4.12 11.24
CA PRO A 104 6.19 -3.41 11.23
C PRO A 104 6.36 -2.53 10.00
N ALA A 105 5.96 -3.01 8.83
CA ALA A 105 6.03 -2.27 7.57
C ALA A 105 5.01 -1.13 7.51
N ILE A 106 3.79 -1.33 8.04
CA ILE A 106 2.78 -0.28 8.16
C ILE A 106 3.29 0.86 9.07
N LEU A 107 3.86 0.51 10.23
CA LEU A 107 4.46 1.49 11.16
C LEU A 107 5.63 2.25 10.53
N ARG A 108 6.49 1.54 9.79
CA ARG A 108 7.58 2.17 9.04
C ARG A 108 7.03 3.21 8.06
N ASN A 109 6.04 2.82 7.26
CA ASN A 109 5.51 3.68 6.20
C ASN A 109 4.74 4.87 6.77
N LEU A 110 3.99 4.71 7.87
CA LEU A 110 3.44 5.84 8.62
C LEU A 110 4.53 6.79 9.13
N GLY A 111 5.61 6.24 9.68
CA GLY A 111 6.73 7.03 10.18
C GLY A 111 7.42 7.84 9.07
N ILE A 112 7.54 7.27 7.87
CA ILE A 112 8.05 7.97 6.69
C ILE A 112 7.12 9.11 6.26
N ILE A 113 5.81 8.88 6.24
CA ILE A 113 4.82 9.92 5.93
C ILE A 113 4.93 11.07 6.93
N HIS A 114 4.97 10.78 8.23
CA HIS A 114 5.11 11.81 9.26
C HIS A 114 6.45 12.52 9.23
N TYR A 115 7.52 11.85 8.79
CA TYR A 115 8.80 12.49 8.55
C TYR A 115 8.67 13.59 7.48
N HIS A 116 8.08 13.26 6.33
CA HIS A 116 7.90 14.21 5.22
C HIS A 116 6.89 15.32 5.54
N GLN A 117 5.93 15.06 6.43
CA GLN A 117 5.01 16.07 6.95
C GLN A 117 5.62 16.95 8.07
N GLY A 118 6.90 16.76 8.44
CA GLY A 118 7.57 17.50 9.51
C GLY A 118 7.13 17.12 10.93
N LYS A 119 6.31 16.07 11.08
CA LYS A 119 5.82 15.55 12.37
C LYS A 119 6.87 14.63 13.02
N TYR A 120 8.10 15.13 13.20
CA TYR A 120 9.26 14.33 13.60
C TYR A 120 9.10 13.53 14.90
N LYS A 121 8.35 14.06 15.89
CA LYS A 121 8.10 13.34 17.15
C LYS A 121 7.27 12.08 16.90
N LYS A 122 6.21 12.17 16.10
CA LYS A 122 5.31 11.06 15.75
C LYS A 122 6.03 10.06 14.86
N ALA A 123 6.73 10.56 13.83
CA ALA A 123 7.57 9.76 12.95
C ALA A 123 8.57 8.89 13.74
N ARG A 124 9.26 9.48 14.73
CA ARG A 124 10.20 8.75 15.57
C ARG A 124 9.52 7.64 16.36
N GLN A 125 8.36 7.89 16.96
CA GLN A 125 7.64 6.88 17.73
C GLN A 125 7.24 5.68 16.87
N GLU A 126 6.72 5.93 15.68
CA GLU A 126 6.29 4.87 14.76
C GLU A 126 7.47 4.09 14.19
N LEU A 127 8.56 4.77 13.83
CA LEU A 127 9.79 4.11 13.38
C LEU A 127 10.47 3.31 14.49
N GLN A 128 10.47 3.80 15.74
CA GLN A 128 10.99 3.04 16.88
C GLN A 128 10.19 1.77 17.13
N HIS A 129 8.85 1.86 17.08
CA HIS A 129 8.01 0.68 17.21
C HIS A 129 8.18 -0.29 16.01
N SER A 130 8.33 0.24 14.79
CA SER A 130 8.69 -0.58 13.63
C SER A 130 10.01 -1.33 13.84
N ASN A 131 11.03 -0.64 14.36
CA ASN A 131 12.35 -1.21 14.64
C ASN A 131 12.32 -2.28 15.74
N GLU A 132 11.51 -2.09 16.79
CA GLU A 132 11.30 -3.09 17.84
C GLU A 132 10.73 -4.40 17.28
N LEU A 133 9.84 -4.30 16.28
CA LEU A 133 9.22 -5.46 15.66
C LEU A 133 10.04 -6.07 14.51
N ASN A 134 10.80 -5.24 13.79
CA ASN A 134 11.67 -5.68 12.70
C ASN A 134 12.98 -4.85 12.66
N PRO A 135 14.00 -5.25 13.44
CA PRO A 135 15.28 -4.55 13.52
C PRO A 135 16.21 -4.81 12.31
N ARG A 136 15.73 -5.53 11.28
CA ARG A 136 16.49 -5.81 10.06
C ARG A 136 16.00 -5.02 8.86
N GLU A 137 15.17 -4.01 9.10
CA GLU A 137 14.62 -3.14 8.07
C GLU A 137 15.52 -1.92 7.83
N PRO A 138 16.31 -1.87 6.73
CA PRO A 138 17.22 -0.76 6.47
C PRO A 138 16.54 0.60 6.38
N ARG A 139 15.32 0.69 5.81
CA ARG A 139 14.62 1.96 5.67
C ARG A 139 14.24 2.54 7.03
N THR A 140 13.90 1.71 8.01
CA THR A 140 13.58 2.18 9.37
C THR A 140 14.79 2.87 10.01
N HIS A 141 15.96 2.23 9.95
CA HIS A 141 17.21 2.81 10.44
C HIS A 141 17.58 4.10 9.68
N PHE A 142 17.42 4.12 8.36
CA PHE A 142 17.67 5.31 7.55
C PHE A 142 16.84 6.52 8.00
N TYR A 143 15.53 6.36 8.19
CA TYR A 143 14.68 7.48 8.62
C TYR A 143 14.91 7.86 10.09
N LEU A 144 15.23 6.91 10.98
CA LEU A 144 15.67 7.23 12.35
C LEU A 144 16.94 8.07 12.34
N ALA A 145 17.92 7.71 11.51
CA ALA A 145 19.14 8.48 11.34
C ALA A 145 18.87 9.92 10.89
N ARG A 146 18.00 10.11 9.89
CA ARG A 146 17.61 11.44 9.41
C ARG A 146 16.91 12.27 10.49
N ILE A 147 16.05 11.64 11.30
CA ILE A 147 15.41 12.31 12.45
C ILE A 147 16.45 12.76 13.47
N PHE A 148 17.41 11.90 13.83
CA PHE A 148 18.46 12.27 14.77
C PHE A 148 19.39 13.35 14.19
N SER A 149 19.73 13.30 12.91
CA SER A 149 20.51 14.35 12.24
C SER A 149 19.79 15.70 12.33
N HIS A 150 18.50 15.73 12.04
CA HIS A 150 17.69 16.95 12.15
C HIS A 150 17.65 17.50 13.59
N GLN A 151 17.53 16.63 14.59
CA GLN A 151 17.63 17.04 16.01
C GLN A 151 19.02 17.60 16.35
N GLY A 152 20.08 17.01 15.79
CA GLY A 152 21.46 17.50 15.90
C GLY A 152 21.62 18.92 15.37
N GLU A 153 21.07 19.20 14.18
CA GLU A 153 21.06 20.52 13.55
C GLU A 153 20.27 21.55 14.37
N ILE A 154 19.11 21.17 14.90
CA ILE A 154 18.32 22.05 15.80
C ILE A 154 19.15 22.43 17.03
N TYR A 155 19.79 21.46 17.68
CA TYR A 155 20.64 21.74 18.84
C TYR A 155 21.88 22.57 18.49
N GLN A 156 22.45 22.36 17.30
CA GLN A 156 23.56 23.16 16.79
C GLN A 156 23.16 24.63 16.65
N LYS A 157 22.01 24.90 16.01
CA LYS A 157 21.45 26.25 15.86
C LYS A 157 21.14 26.91 17.21
N GLN A 158 20.80 26.13 18.22
CA GLN A 158 20.58 26.59 19.60
C GLN A 158 21.87 26.78 20.41
N GLY A 159 23.05 26.52 19.84
CA GLY A 159 24.33 26.56 20.57
C GLY A 159 24.54 25.41 21.57
N LYS A 160 23.65 24.42 21.61
CA LYS A 160 23.70 23.27 22.54
C LYS A 160 24.64 22.18 22.02
N LYS A 161 25.93 22.49 21.97
CA LYS A 161 26.98 21.65 21.35
C LYS A 161 26.98 20.19 21.82
N SER A 162 26.82 19.95 23.12
CA SER A 162 26.81 18.59 23.67
C SER A 162 25.64 17.74 23.14
N LEU A 163 24.42 18.30 23.18
CA LEU A 163 23.22 17.63 22.68
C LEU A 163 23.28 17.43 21.16
N SER A 164 23.80 18.42 20.44
CA SER A 164 24.00 18.32 18.98
C SER A 164 24.89 17.12 18.62
N ARG A 165 26.08 17.01 19.24
CA ARG A 165 26.98 15.87 19.04
C ARG A 165 26.33 14.54 19.41
N GLN A 166 25.58 14.49 20.50
CA GLN A 166 24.88 13.27 20.90
C GLN A 166 23.89 12.81 19.82
N GLN A 167 23.14 13.71 19.21
CA GLN A 167 22.18 13.33 18.16
C GLN A 167 22.88 12.94 16.85
N PHE A 168 23.96 13.64 16.44
CA PHE A 168 24.73 13.22 15.27
C PHE A 168 25.36 11.83 15.45
N LYS A 169 25.86 11.52 16.65
CA LYS A 169 26.36 10.18 16.98
C LYS A 169 25.28 9.11 16.88
N ARG A 170 24.05 9.41 17.32
CA ARG A 170 22.92 8.47 17.14
C ARG A 170 22.57 8.30 15.68
N ALA A 171 22.57 9.40 14.92
CA ALA A 171 22.32 9.37 13.48
C ALA A 171 23.34 8.51 12.75
N SER A 172 24.64 8.61 13.08
CA SER A 172 25.70 7.83 12.44
C SER A 172 25.58 6.34 12.75
N ILE A 173 25.21 5.97 13.99
CA ILE A 173 24.95 4.57 14.36
C ILE A 173 23.80 3.97 13.54
N GLU A 174 22.65 4.64 13.50
CA GLU A 174 21.49 4.17 12.74
C GLU A 174 21.80 4.07 11.23
N MET A 175 22.47 5.08 10.67
CA MET A 175 22.83 5.08 9.25
C MET A 175 23.84 3.97 8.91
N GLU A 176 24.77 3.67 9.82
CA GLU A 176 25.72 2.56 9.65
C GLU A 176 25.00 1.20 9.65
N VAL A 177 23.95 1.04 10.45
CA VAL A 177 23.09 -0.17 10.41
C VAL A 177 22.35 -0.25 9.08
N ALA A 178 21.72 0.84 8.62
CA ALA A 178 21.04 0.88 7.33
C ALA A 178 21.98 0.49 6.17
N ARG A 179 23.21 1.04 6.17
CA ARG A 179 24.26 0.73 5.20
C ARG A 179 24.68 -0.75 5.24
N LYS A 180 24.80 -1.35 6.42
CA LYS A 180 25.15 -2.78 6.55
C LYS A 180 24.05 -3.70 6.05
N LEU A 181 22.78 -3.34 6.32
CA LEU A 181 21.61 -4.10 5.87
C LEU A 181 21.38 -3.99 4.36
N ALA A 182 21.77 -2.86 3.74
CA ALA A 182 21.66 -2.64 2.29
C ALA A 182 22.95 -2.00 1.72
N PRO A 183 24.03 -2.77 1.55
CA PRO A 183 25.35 -2.24 1.18
C PRO A 183 25.39 -1.58 -0.22
N ASN A 184 24.48 -1.99 -1.10
CA ASN A 184 24.40 -1.48 -2.47
C ASN A 184 23.63 -0.15 -2.56
N ASN A 185 22.95 0.29 -1.50
CA ASN A 185 22.26 1.57 -1.49
C ASN A 185 23.28 2.72 -1.35
N SER A 186 23.44 3.52 -2.42
CA SER A 186 24.38 4.65 -2.43
C SER A 186 23.96 5.80 -1.53
N THR A 187 22.65 6.03 -1.35
CA THR A 187 22.11 7.09 -0.49
C THR A 187 22.62 6.93 0.94
N TYR A 188 22.60 5.70 1.48
CA TYR A 188 23.05 5.45 2.86
C TYR A 188 24.54 5.74 3.07
N ARG A 189 25.36 5.50 2.04
CA ARG A 189 26.79 5.83 2.09
C ARG A 189 27.02 7.35 2.08
N GLN A 190 26.29 8.08 1.25
CA GLN A 190 26.40 9.54 1.13
C GLN A 190 25.93 10.23 2.41
N ASP A 191 24.77 9.85 2.92
CA ASP A 191 24.20 10.44 4.15
C ASP A 191 25.09 10.17 5.36
N LEU A 192 25.66 8.95 5.47
CA LEU A 192 26.61 8.64 6.55
C LEU A 192 27.82 9.57 6.54
N GLN A 193 28.42 9.82 5.37
CA GLN A 193 29.56 10.72 5.25
C GLN A 193 29.19 12.15 5.66
N GLN A 194 28.00 12.62 5.29
CA GLN A 194 27.51 13.93 5.70
C GLN A 194 27.31 14.01 7.22
N ILE A 195 26.69 13.01 7.83
CA ILE A 195 26.46 12.96 9.28
C ILE A 195 27.79 12.97 10.04
N ILE A 196 28.79 12.20 9.60
CA ILE A 196 30.12 12.16 10.23
C ILE A 196 30.82 13.52 10.15
N ARG A 197 30.70 14.25 9.03
CA ARG A 197 31.25 15.61 8.91
C ARG A 197 30.63 16.55 9.94
N GLN A 198 29.30 16.51 10.09
CA GLN A 198 28.58 17.32 11.07
C GLN A 198 28.95 16.95 12.52
N GLU A 199 29.10 15.65 12.81
CA GLU A 199 29.54 15.17 14.13
C GLU A 199 30.92 15.74 14.52
N GLN A 200 31.85 15.81 13.56
CA GLN A 200 33.22 16.29 13.75
C GLN A 200 33.33 17.82 13.81
N GLY A 201 32.23 18.56 13.54
CA GLY A 201 32.20 20.02 13.62
C GLY A 201 33.08 20.74 12.59
N LYS A 202 33.27 20.12 11.42
CA LYS A 202 33.96 20.73 10.27
C LYS A 202 32.99 21.46 9.35
#